data_AF-A0A8T6D4S4-F1
#
_entry.id   AF-A0A8T6D4S4-F1
#
_cell.length_a   1.000
_cell.length_b   1.000
_cell.length_c   1.000
_cell.angle_alpha   90.00
_cell.angle_beta   90.00
_cell.angle_gamma   90.00
#
_symmetry.space_group_name_H-M   'P 1'
#
loop_
_entity.id
_entity.type
_entity.pdbx_description
1 polymer ?
#
loop_
_entity_poly.entity_id
_entity_poly.type
_entity_poly.pdbx_seq_one_letter_code
_entity_poly.pdbx_strand_id
1 'polypeptide(L)'
;MKPRESFDGVTVDGINAIAELFDCKAEQQEFSLPNDEQGVWQVHHRAETGNIRVLLWPAINRIDVTVGPHMWVVKGVRQIEVIQDLEFIARFPNDGVLTIALNGQVVLSTTSER
;
A
#
# COMPACT_ATOMS: atom_id res chain seq x y z
N MET A 1 11.44 -0.29 19.32
CA MET A 1 11.25 -0.28 17.86
C MET A 1 10.49 -1.56 17.52
N LYS A 2 9.23 -1.46 17.10
CA LYS A 2 8.51 -2.66 16.63
C LYS A 2 9.25 -3.23 15.40
N PRO A 3 9.23 -4.56 15.22
CA PRO A 3 9.94 -5.21 14.12
C PRO A 3 9.38 -4.84 12.75
N ARG A 4 10.22 -4.97 11.72
CA ARG A 4 9.79 -4.97 10.32
C ARG A 4 8.97 -6.22 10.08
N GLU A 5 7.78 -6.05 9.53
CA GLU A 5 6.90 -7.14 9.12
C GLU A 5 6.93 -7.27 7.59
N SER A 6 6.76 -8.48 7.08
CA SER A 6 6.83 -8.76 5.65
C SER A 6 5.72 -9.72 5.24
N PHE A 7 5.06 -9.40 4.12
CA PHE A 7 3.89 -10.09 3.61
C PHE A 7 4.08 -10.40 2.13
N ASP A 8 3.69 -11.60 1.70
CA ASP A 8 3.80 -12.03 0.31
C ASP A 8 2.61 -11.53 -0.52
N GLY A 9 2.75 -10.32 -1.06
CA GLY A 9 1.73 -9.64 -1.85
C GLY A 9 0.78 -8.79 -1.00
N VAL A 10 -0.43 -8.56 -1.52
CA VAL A 10 -1.48 -7.79 -0.83
C VAL A 10 -2.36 -8.78 -0.05
N THR A 11 -2.01 -9.04 1.20
CA THR A 11 -2.75 -9.97 2.09
C THR A 11 -3.58 -9.21 3.12
N VAL A 12 -4.56 -9.90 3.74
CA VAL A 12 -5.36 -9.33 4.85
C VAL A 12 -4.47 -8.89 6.02
N ASP A 13 -3.46 -9.69 6.37
CA ASP A 13 -2.52 -9.34 7.44
C ASP A 13 -1.68 -8.11 7.07
N GLY A 14 -1.22 -8.01 5.82
CA GLY A 14 -0.51 -6.84 5.33
C GLY A 14 -1.38 -5.58 5.31
N ILE A 15 -2.67 -5.71 4.97
CA ILE A 15 -3.65 -4.62 5.05
C ILE A 15 -3.81 -4.14 6.50
N ASN A 16 -3.94 -5.06 7.45
CA ASN A 16 -4.07 -4.73 8.86
C ASN A 16 -2.81 -4.03 9.41
N ALA A 17 -1.63 -4.52 9.03
CA ALA A 17 -0.37 -3.89 9.42
C ALA A 17 -0.21 -2.47 8.83
N ILE A 18 -0.64 -2.25 7.58
CA ILE A 18 -0.68 -0.90 6.98
C ILE A 18 -1.68 0.00 7.73
N ALA A 19 -2.83 -0.52 8.12
CA ALA A 19 -3.81 0.24 8.88
C ALA A 19 -3.29 0.63 10.28
N GLU A 20 -2.58 -0.29 10.95
CA GLU A 20 -1.91 -0.03 12.23
C GLU A 20 -0.77 0.99 12.09
N LEU A 21 0.02 0.91 11.01
CA LEU A 21 1.04 1.91 10.69
C LEU A 21 0.42 3.32 10.68
N PHE A 22 -0.72 3.49 10.00
CA PHE A 22 -1.41 4.79 9.88
C PHE A 22 -2.37 5.13 11.03
N ASP A 23 -2.40 4.33 12.11
CA ASP A 23 -3.32 4.51 13.25
C ASP A 23 -4.80 4.68 12.81
N CYS A 24 -5.25 3.81 11.92
CA CYS A 24 -6.57 3.88 11.30
C CYS A 24 -7.22 2.50 11.19
N LYS A 25 -8.46 2.46 10.67
CA LYS A 25 -9.11 1.20 10.30
C LYS A 25 -9.02 1.01 8.79
N ALA A 26 -8.70 -0.21 8.36
CA ALA A 26 -8.92 -0.61 6.98
C ALA A 26 -10.42 -0.82 6.73
N GLU A 27 -10.93 -0.24 5.66
CA GLU A 27 -12.34 -0.30 5.27
C GLU A 27 -12.51 -1.05 3.96
N GLN A 28 -13.31 -2.11 3.96
CA GLN A 28 -13.69 -2.78 2.73
C GLN A 28 -14.62 -1.88 1.90
N GLN A 29 -14.36 -1.77 0.61
CA GLN A 29 -15.11 -0.92 -0.31
C GLN A 29 -16.24 -1.71 -0.98
N GLU A 30 -17.31 -1.01 -1.39
CA GLU A 30 -18.48 -1.63 -2.03
C GLU A 30 -18.18 -2.13 -3.46
N PHE A 31 -17.14 -1.60 -4.10
CA PHE A 31 -16.72 -2.05 -5.42
C PHE A 31 -15.73 -3.22 -5.31
N SER A 32 -15.88 -4.19 -6.20
CA SER A 32 -15.05 -5.39 -6.28
C SER A 32 -14.78 -5.79 -7.72
N LEU A 33 -13.80 -6.68 -7.92
CA LEU A 33 -13.62 -7.35 -9.20
C LEU A 33 -14.64 -8.50 -9.34
N PRO A 34 -14.97 -8.93 -10.57
CA PRO A 34 -15.75 -10.14 -10.76
C PRO A 34 -15.09 -11.34 -10.07
N ASN A 35 -15.87 -12.05 -9.23
CA ASN A 35 -15.41 -13.20 -8.44
C ASN A 35 -14.31 -12.91 -7.41
N ASP A 36 -14.22 -11.68 -6.91
CA ASP A 36 -13.31 -11.32 -5.81
C ASP A 36 -13.99 -11.49 -4.45
N GLU A 37 -13.64 -12.56 -3.75
CA GLU A 37 -14.11 -12.85 -2.39
C GLU A 37 -13.39 -12.02 -1.31
N GLN A 38 -12.22 -11.47 -1.62
CA GLN A 38 -11.42 -10.68 -0.68
C GLN A 38 -11.83 -9.20 -0.69
N GLY A 39 -12.35 -8.72 -1.82
CA GLY A 39 -12.79 -7.35 -2.05
C GLY A 39 -11.65 -6.35 -2.07
N VAL A 40 -11.99 -5.08 -2.25
CA VAL A 40 -11.01 -3.99 -2.23
C VAL A 40 -11.01 -3.34 -0.86
N TRP A 41 -9.82 -3.09 -0.33
CA TRP A 41 -9.64 -2.46 0.98
C TRP A 41 -9.09 -1.06 0.82
N GLN A 42 -9.44 -0.20 1.76
CA GLN A 42 -9.02 1.19 1.76
C GLN A 42 -8.46 1.58 3.12
N VAL A 43 -7.36 2.30 3.10
CA VAL A 43 -6.76 2.93 4.26
C VAL A 43 -6.62 4.43 3.99
N HIS A 44 -7.00 5.26 4.97
CA HIS A 44 -6.88 6.71 4.90
C HIS A 44 -5.98 7.22 6.02
N HIS A 45 -5.11 8.15 5.67
CA HIS A 45 -4.24 8.82 6.61
C HIS A 45 -4.14 10.30 6.29
N ARG A 46 -4.14 11.16 7.31
CA ARG A 46 -3.88 12.58 7.14
C ARG A 46 -2.42 12.86 7.47
N ALA A 47 -1.64 13.18 6.43
CA ALA A 47 -0.23 13.46 6.57
C ALA A 47 0.08 14.95 6.38
N GLU A 48 1.34 15.33 6.60
CA GLU A 48 1.82 16.71 6.45
C GLU A 48 1.73 17.18 4.99
N THR A 49 2.00 16.30 4.03
CA THR A 49 1.95 16.60 2.59
C THR A 49 0.53 16.54 2.00
N GLY A 50 -0.45 16.04 2.76
CA GLY A 50 -1.85 15.92 2.33
C GLY A 50 -2.51 14.64 2.83
N ASN A 51 -3.79 14.46 2.47
CA ASN A 51 -4.51 13.23 2.76
C ASN A 51 -4.00 12.11 1.85
N ILE A 52 -3.52 11.03 2.45
CA ILE A 52 -3.17 9.78 1.79
C ILE A 52 -4.40 8.89 1.77
N ARG A 53 -4.71 8.35 0.60
CA ARG A 53 -5.64 7.23 0.44
C ARG A 53 -4.92 6.09 -0.25
N VAL A 54 -4.95 4.91 0.36
CA VAL A 54 -4.38 3.69 -0.20
C VAL A 54 -5.52 2.71 -0.47
N LEU A 55 -5.70 2.32 -1.73
CA LEU A 55 -6.55 1.19 -2.12
C LEU A 55 -5.68 -0.06 -2.30
N LEU A 56 -6.09 -1.14 -1.67
CA LEU A 56 -5.38 -2.41 -1.60
C LEU A 56 -6.28 -3.46 -2.27
N TRP A 57 -5.78 -4.09 -3.33
CA TRP A 57 -6.50 -5.05 -4.15
C TRP A 57 -5.85 -6.44 -4.02
N PRO A 58 -6.26 -7.27 -3.03
CA PRO A 58 -5.72 -8.61 -2.81
C PRO A 58 -5.79 -9.52 -4.05
N ALA A 59 -6.97 -9.59 -4.69
CA ALA A 59 -7.22 -10.53 -5.80
C ALA A 59 -6.29 -10.36 -7.01
N ILE A 60 -5.71 -9.16 -7.19
CA ILE A 60 -4.82 -8.85 -8.33
C ILE A 60 -3.46 -8.29 -7.88
N ASN A 61 -3.14 -8.38 -6.60
CA ASN A 61 -1.90 -7.85 -6.01
C ASN A 61 -1.59 -6.43 -6.50
N ARG A 62 -2.52 -5.50 -6.31
CA ARG A 62 -2.41 -4.12 -6.78
C ARG A 62 -2.59 -3.14 -5.62
N ILE A 63 -1.87 -2.03 -5.69
CA ILE A 63 -1.99 -0.92 -4.75
C ILE A 63 -2.17 0.37 -5.54
N ASP A 64 -3.19 1.14 -5.19
CA ASP A 64 -3.38 2.51 -5.68
C ASP A 64 -3.16 3.48 -4.53
N VAL A 65 -2.28 4.46 -4.68
CA VAL A 65 -2.00 5.48 -3.67
C VAL A 65 -2.41 6.84 -4.24
N THR A 66 -3.19 7.61 -3.49
CA THR A 66 -3.53 9.00 -3.81
C THR A 66 -3.00 9.90 -2.70
N VAL A 67 -2.27 10.96 -3.04
CA VAL A 67 -1.86 12.03 -2.10
C VAL A 67 -2.12 13.38 -2.76
N GLY A 68 -3.08 14.13 -2.23
CA GLY A 68 -3.52 15.38 -2.87
C GLY A 68 -3.95 15.14 -4.33
N PRO A 69 -3.38 15.86 -5.32
CA PRO A 69 -3.70 15.69 -6.74
C PRO A 69 -2.94 14.53 -7.41
N HIS A 70 -2.02 13.87 -6.71
CA HIS A 70 -1.14 12.86 -7.28
C HIS A 70 -1.65 11.44 -7.02
N MET A 71 -1.41 10.54 -7.98
CA MET A 71 -1.79 9.14 -7.89
C MET A 71 -0.67 8.24 -8.42
N TRP A 72 -0.43 7.14 -7.71
CA TRP A 72 0.45 6.05 -8.11
C TRP A 72 -0.33 4.75 -8.13
N VAL A 73 -0.05 3.90 -9.12
CA VAL A 73 -0.66 2.58 -9.26
C VAL A 73 0.45 1.58 -9.50
N VAL A 74 0.58 0.59 -8.63
CA VAL A 74 1.52 -0.52 -8.79
C VAL A 74 0.77 -1.84 -8.86
N LYS A 75 1.17 -2.70 -9.81
CA LYS A 75 0.51 -3.97 -10.12
C LYS A 75 1.47 -5.13 -9.92
N GLY A 76 0.94 -6.30 -9.59
CA GLY A 76 1.74 -7.50 -9.37
C GLY A 76 2.66 -7.38 -8.16
N VAL A 77 2.21 -6.68 -7.11
CA VAL A 77 2.93 -6.55 -5.85
C VAL A 77 3.29 -7.94 -5.32
N ARG A 78 4.58 -8.16 -5.13
CA ARG A 78 5.16 -9.44 -4.70
C ARG A 78 5.41 -9.48 -3.21
N GLN A 79 5.69 -8.31 -2.62
CA GLN A 79 6.00 -8.20 -1.20
C GLN A 79 5.55 -6.83 -0.69
N ILE A 80 5.00 -6.82 0.51
CA ILE A 80 4.78 -5.62 1.32
C ILE A 80 5.64 -5.74 2.57
N GLU A 81 6.35 -4.69 2.91
CA GLU A 81 7.11 -4.57 4.14
C GLU A 81 6.58 -3.39 4.93
N VAL A 82 6.21 -3.60 6.19
CA VAL A 82 5.74 -2.54 7.08
C VAL A 82 6.81 -2.29 8.11
N ILE A 83 7.27 -1.04 8.20
CA ILE A 83 8.20 -0.55 9.20
C ILE A 83 7.40 0.39 10.09
N GLN A 84 7.00 -0.10 11.26
CA GLN A 84 6.17 0.65 12.19
C GLN A 84 6.79 2.01 12.52
N ASP A 85 5.92 3.02 12.66
CA ASP A 85 6.27 4.41 12.96
C ASP A 85 7.11 5.11 11.86
N LEU A 86 7.25 4.48 10.68
CA LEU A 86 8.03 5.02 9.57
C LEU A 86 7.27 4.99 8.24
N GLU A 87 7.12 3.80 7.63
CA GLU A 87 6.65 3.65 6.25
C GLU A 87 6.25 2.21 5.92
N PHE A 88 5.54 2.03 4.81
CA PHE A 88 5.46 0.73 4.16
C PHE A 88 6.04 0.77 2.75
N ILE A 89 6.59 -0.38 2.34
CA ILE A 89 7.31 -0.57 1.09
C ILE A 89 6.64 -1.70 0.33
N ALA A 90 6.22 -1.46 -0.90
CA ALA A 90 5.68 -2.47 -1.81
C ALA A 90 6.68 -2.74 -2.94
N ARG A 91 7.08 -4.00 -3.11
CA ARG A 91 7.92 -4.46 -4.22
C ARG A 91 7.08 -5.06 -5.33
N PHE A 92 7.37 -4.71 -6.56
CA PHE A 92 6.64 -5.15 -7.76
C PHE A 92 7.63 -5.49 -8.90
N PRO A 93 7.18 -6.03 -10.05
CA PRO A 93 8.08 -6.50 -11.11
C PRO A 93 9.07 -5.43 -11.62
N ASN A 94 10.15 -5.86 -12.25
CA ASN A 94 11.24 -5.02 -12.78
C ASN A 94 11.97 -4.21 -11.69
N ASP A 95 12.21 -4.87 -10.55
CA ASP A 95 12.84 -4.27 -9.36
C ASP A 95 12.16 -2.96 -8.92
N GLY A 96 10.85 -2.90 -9.14
CA GLY A 96 10.04 -1.75 -8.78
C GLY A 96 9.80 -1.69 -7.29
N VAL A 97 9.93 -0.49 -6.71
CA VAL A 97 9.67 -0.22 -5.30
C VAL A 97 8.80 1.02 -5.15
N LEU A 98 7.68 0.88 -4.45
CA LEU A 98 6.81 1.97 -4.01
C LEU A 98 6.94 2.10 -2.49
N THR A 99 7.33 3.27 -2.01
CA THR A 99 7.46 3.58 -0.58
C THR A 99 6.44 4.65 -0.20
N ILE A 100 5.70 4.44 0.90
CA ILE A 100 4.73 5.40 1.44
C ILE A 100 5.06 5.62 2.91
N ALA A 101 5.57 6.81 3.21
CA ALA A 101 5.93 7.21 4.57
C ALA A 101 4.75 7.83 5.33
N LEU A 102 4.79 7.77 6.66
CA LEU A 102 3.79 8.37 7.54
C LEU A 102 3.61 9.88 7.36
N ASN A 103 4.68 10.58 6.98
CA ASN A 103 4.62 12.02 6.68
C ASN A 103 3.98 12.33 5.32
N GLY A 104 3.61 11.30 4.55
CA GLY A 104 2.95 11.41 3.25
C GLY A 104 3.89 11.60 2.07
N GLN A 105 5.19 11.36 2.26
CA GLN A 105 6.10 11.19 1.14
C GLN A 105 5.81 9.85 0.44
N VAL A 106 5.67 9.93 -0.88
CA VAL A 106 5.51 8.75 -1.73
C VAL A 106 6.66 8.73 -2.73
N VAL A 107 7.42 7.65 -2.74
CA VAL A 107 8.53 7.44 -3.66
C VAL A 107 8.24 6.21 -4.50
N LEU A 108 8.15 6.40 -5.81
CA LEU A 108 8.11 5.31 -6.78
C LEU A 108 9.48 5.25 -7.48
N SER A 109 10.13 4.11 -7.40
CA SER A 109 11.39 3.84 -8.10
C SER A 109 11.25 2.58 -8.93
N THR A 110 11.86 2.60 -10.11
CA THR A 110 12.01 1.43 -10.96
C THR A 110 13.46 1.38 -11.42
N THR A 111 14.05 0.20 -11.42
CA THR A 111 15.34 0.02 -12.06
C THR A 111 15.08 0.02 -13.56
N SER A 112 15.53 1.08 -14.25
CA SER A 112 15.55 1.07 -15.70
C SER A 112 16.69 0.16 -16.13
N GLU A 113 16.40 -1.01 -16.72
CA GLU A 113 17.40 -1.69 -17.53
C GLU A 113 17.81 -0.72 -18.65
N ARG A 114 19.09 -0.32 -18.65
CA ARG A 114 19.72 0.38 -19.77
C ARG A 114 20.19 -0.63 -20.81
#